data_AF-A0A1J4KJ22-F1
#
_entry.id   AF-A0A1J4KJ22-F1
#
_cell.length_a   1.000
_cell.length_b   1.000
_cell.length_c   1.000
_cell.angle_alpha   90.00
_cell.angle_beta   90.00
_cell.angle_gamma   90.00
#
_symmetry.space_group_name_H-M   'P 1'
#
loop_
_entity.id
_entity.type
_entity.pdbx_description
1 polymer ?
#
loop_
_entity_poly.entity_id
_entity_poly.type
_entity_poly.pdbx_seq_one_letter_code
_entity_poly.pdbx_strand_id
1 'polypeptide(L)'
;MTPLFLTARSGSAQIMNMLFDNKAKLDIKAKTSKYPLKETLRCGHIECFLILIERGVRPTASLDQRDYTPLMMAIRNDELHKAVPILLEHGANVNAMTKSGFSPLFLACRKRNLEIVQLLCNDPTLKLDITGQGDVYYFYFHSAPIHWAAFSCVPEIVQLIIDRGALVTAKNKMGETAISEALRFAIHSKSEPDKREKDIFDMLETLKILVKNGLSVNDQRNQQNDKSTAIQNYLTRPDSIDIRILDFLFSNGFDYNIVVSTRPAEAVGDRIWDMRLPTDIHDFVQKKLLELGYKPKMK
;
A
#
# COMPACT_ATOMS: atom_id res chain seq x y z
N MET A 1 -26.49 17.21 -18.91
CA MET A 1 -26.57 17.34 -17.44
C MET A 1 -28.03 17.11 -17.05
N THR A 2 -28.34 16.17 -16.15
CA THR A 2 -29.72 15.78 -15.79
C THR A 2 -30.07 16.18 -14.35
N PRO A 3 -31.36 16.31 -13.97
CA PRO A 3 -31.75 16.60 -12.59
C PRO A 3 -31.19 15.60 -11.57
N LEU A 4 -31.21 14.29 -11.89
CA LEU A 4 -30.61 13.24 -11.06
C LEU A 4 -29.10 13.40 -10.87
N PHE A 5 -28.39 13.93 -11.89
CA PHE A 5 -26.97 14.24 -11.75
C PHE A 5 -26.73 15.40 -10.79
N LEU A 6 -27.59 16.42 -10.82
CA LEU A 6 -27.48 17.57 -9.91
C LEU A 6 -27.73 17.16 -8.46
N THR A 7 -28.75 16.34 -8.19
CA THR A 7 -29.02 15.83 -6.84
C THR A 7 -27.89 14.93 -6.34
N ALA A 8 -27.31 14.10 -7.20
CA ALA A 8 -26.14 13.28 -6.89
C ALA A 8 -24.90 14.13 -6.55
N ARG A 9 -24.76 15.31 -7.16
CA ARG A 9 -23.66 16.26 -6.89
C ARG A 9 -23.87 17.07 -5.63
N SER A 10 -25.10 17.54 -5.40
CA SER A 10 -25.45 18.37 -4.24
C SER A 10 -25.70 17.56 -2.98
N GLY A 11 -25.90 16.24 -3.08
CA GLY A 11 -26.23 15.37 -1.95
C GLY A 11 -27.69 15.44 -1.51
N SER A 12 -28.57 15.99 -2.36
CA SER A 12 -29.98 16.24 -2.01
C SER A 12 -30.83 14.96 -2.14
N ALA A 13 -30.68 14.04 -1.18
CA ALA A 13 -31.37 12.74 -1.16
C ALA A 13 -32.91 12.87 -1.22
N GLN A 14 -33.47 13.84 -0.50
CA GLN A 14 -34.90 14.14 -0.53
C GLN A 14 -35.40 14.51 -1.94
N ILE A 15 -34.65 15.37 -2.64
CA ILE A 15 -34.99 15.77 -4.02
C ILE A 15 -34.81 14.60 -4.97
N MET A 16 -33.79 13.77 -4.78
CA MET A 16 -33.58 12.57 -5.58
C MET A 16 -34.77 11.61 -5.46
N ASN A 17 -35.27 11.37 -4.24
CA ASN A 17 -36.48 10.56 -4.04
C ASN A 17 -37.70 11.18 -4.71
N MET A 18 -37.95 12.48 -4.51
CA MET A 18 -39.05 13.17 -5.20
C MET A 18 -38.98 13.03 -6.72
N LEU A 19 -37.79 13.12 -7.32
CA LEU A 19 -37.61 12.89 -8.76
C LEU A 19 -38.03 11.48 -9.17
N PHE A 20 -37.59 10.46 -8.44
CA PHE A 20 -37.97 9.09 -8.75
C PHE A 20 -39.46 8.81 -8.53
N ASP A 21 -40.05 9.37 -7.48
CA ASP A 21 -41.48 9.23 -7.19
C ASP A 21 -42.33 9.91 -8.30
N ASN A 22 -41.80 10.97 -8.91
CA ASN A 22 -42.35 11.61 -10.10
C ASN A 22 -41.90 10.93 -11.43
N LYS A 23 -41.55 9.65 -11.39
CA LYS A 23 -41.21 8.81 -12.55
C LYS A 23 -40.01 9.34 -13.38
N ALA A 24 -39.05 10.01 -12.74
CA ALA A 24 -37.81 10.36 -13.41
C ALA A 24 -37.14 9.12 -14.00
N LYS A 25 -36.84 9.18 -15.31
CA LYS A 25 -36.23 8.05 -16.02
C LYS A 25 -34.75 7.95 -15.69
N LEU A 26 -34.34 6.80 -15.15
CA LEU A 26 -32.96 6.39 -15.09
C LEU A 26 -32.78 5.21 -16.04
N ASP A 27 -32.15 5.46 -17.18
CA ASP A 27 -31.81 4.37 -18.10
C ASP A 27 -30.60 3.60 -17.58
N ILE A 28 -30.87 2.57 -16.77
CA ILE A 28 -29.84 1.75 -16.12
C ILE A 28 -28.90 1.11 -17.16
N LYS A 29 -29.37 0.83 -18.38
CA LYS A 29 -28.58 0.21 -19.45
C LYS A 29 -27.71 1.22 -20.22
N ALA A 30 -28.04 2.51 -20.17
CA ALA A 30 -27.22 3.52 -20.81
C ALA A 30 -25.85 3.64 -20.15
N LYS A 31 -24.80 3.86 -20.96
CA LYS A 31 -23.46 4.21 -20.45
C LYS A 31 -23.46 5.46 -19.55
N THR A 32 -24.55 6.24 -19.58
CA THR A 32 -24.74 7.45 -18.79
C THR A 32 -25.28 7.20 -17.37
N SER A 33 -25.85 6.03 -17.06
CA SER A 33 -26.37 5.70 -15.72
C SER A 33 -25.31 5.71 -14.63
N LYS A 34 -24.05 5.44 -15.01
CA LYS A 34 -22.90 5.50 -14.10
C LYS A 34 -22.52 6.92 -13.68
N TYR A 35 -22.97 7.98 -14.37
CA TYR A 35 -22.55 9.35 -14.04
C TYR A 35 -23.15 9.85 -12.72
N PRO A 36 -24.47 9.72 -12.44
CA PRO A 36 -25.00 10.03 -11.12
C PRO A 36 -24.34 9.19 -10.01
N LEU A 37 -24.20 7.87 -10.20
CA LEU A 37 -23.56 6.99 -9.21
C LEU A 37 -22.12 7.42 -8.91
N LYS A 38 -21.33 7.66 -9.96
CA LYS A 38 -19.97 8.18 -9.82
C LYS A 38 -19.93 9.48 -9.03
N GLU A 39 -20.84 10.40 -9.32
CA GLU A 39 -20.85 11.71 -8.69
C GLU A 39 -21.18 11.61 -7.19
N THR A 40 -22.09 10.72 -6.79
CA THR A 40 -22.35 10.44 -5.36
C THR A 40 -21.09 9.97 -4.64
N LEU A 41 -20.34 9.03 -5.24
CA LEU A 41 -19.10 8.52 -4.67
C LEU A 41 -17.95 9.54 -4.70
N ARG A 42 -17.93 10.42 -5.70
CA ARG A 42 -16.94 11.50 -5.80
C ARG A 42 -17.17 12.57 -4.74
N CYS A 43 -18.43 12.82 -4.39
CA CYS A 43 -18.85 13.86 -3.45
C CYS A 43 -19.09 13.36 -2.02
N GLY A 44 -19.00 12.05 -1.74
CA GLY A 44 -19.22 11.52 -0.39
C GLY A 44 -20.70 11.32 -0.01
N HIS A 45 -21.64 11.46 -0.95
CA HIS A 45 -23.07 11.48 -0.67
C HIS A 45 -23.69 10.08 -0.58
N ILE A 46 -23.44 9.40 0.54
CA ILE A 46 -23.85 8.00 0.77
C ILE A 46 -25.37 7.78 0.64
N GLU A 47 -26.21 8.70 1.10
CA GLU A 47 -27.67 8.54 0.99
C GLU A 47 -28.13 8.55 -0.46
N CYS A 48 -27.59 9.48 -1.27
CA CYS A 48 -27.86 9.50 -2.71
C CYS A 48 -27.31 8.25 -3.41
N PHE A 49 -26.14 7.75 -2.98
CA PHE A 49 -25.60 6.50 -3.48
C PHE A 49 -26.57 5.34 -3.23
N LEU A 50 -27.03 5.18 -1.98
CA LEU A 50 -27.98 4.14 -1.57
C LEU A 50 -29.27 4.18 -2.38
N ILE A 51 -29.88 5.37 -2.54
CA ILE A 51 -31.09 5.53 -3.34
C ILE A 51 -30.86 5.01 -4.77
N LEU A 52 -29.71 5.34 -5.41
CA LEU A 52 -29.43 4.86 -6.76
C LEU A 52 -29.31 3.33 -6.82
N ILE A 53 -28.72 2.69 -5.82
CA ILE A 53 -28.64 1.22 -5.74
C ILE A 53 -30.03 0.60 -5.59
N GLU A 54 -30.86 1.13 -4.69
CA GLU A 54 -32.24 0.68 -4.46
C GLU A 54 -33.11 0.82 -5.72
N ARG A 55 -32.86 1.83 -6.56
CA ARG A 55 -33.54 1.98 -7.86
C ARG A 55 -32.93 1.09 -8.97
N GLY A 56 -32.06 0.15 -8.63
CA GLY A 56 -31.58 -0.91 -9.52
C GLY A 56 -30.26 -0.60 -10.25
N VAL A 57 -29.55 0.47 -9.89
CA VAL A 57 -28.21 0.72 -10.45
C VAL A 57 -27.23 -0.30 -9.87
N ARG A 58 -26.60 -1.10 -10.74
CA ARG A 58 -25.57 -2.07 -10.30
C ARG A 58 -24.22 -1.39 -10.12
N PRO A 59 -23.61 -1.43 -8.92
CA PRO A 59 -22.36 -0.72 -8.64
C PRO A 59 -21.11 -1.59 -8.87
N THR A 60 -21.07 -2.33 -9.98
CA THR A 60 -19.98 -3.28 -10.26
C THR A 60 -19.05 -2.84 -11.38
N ALA A 61 -19.50 -1.95 -12.27
CA ALA A 61 -18.76 -1.53 -13.45
C ALA A 61 -17.78 -0.37 -13.18
N SER A 62 -16.75 -0.24 -14.02
CA SER A 62 -15.82 0.89 -14.02
C SER A 62 -16.53 2.24 -14.20
N LEU A 63 -16.14 3.22 -13.37
CA LEU A 63 -16.71 4.57 -13.31
C LEU A 63 -15.91 5.60 -14.12
N ASP A 64 -14.69 5.28 -14.55
CA ASP A 64 -13.82 6.23 -15.26
C ASP A 64 -12.91 5.56 -16.29
N GLN A 65 -12.11 6.38 -16.97
CA GLN A 65 -11.17 5.90 -17.99
C GLN A 65 -9.91 5.24 -17.41
N ARG A 66 -9.75 5.25 -16.08
CA ARG A 66 -8.63 4.62 -15.36
C ARG A 66 -9.05 3.29 -14.74
N ASP A 67 -10.29 2.84 -14.97
CA ASP A 67 -10.85 1.60 -14.47
C ASP A 67 -11.06 1.55 -12.95
N TYR A 68 -11.33 2.70 -12.33
CA TYR A 68 -11.80 2.71 -10.94
C TYR A 68 -13.23 2.16 -10.84
N THR A 69 -13.40 1.15 -9.99
CA THR A 69 -14.72 0.62 -9.62
C THR A 69 -15.34 1.43 -8.46
N PRO A 70 -16.66 1.31 -8.22
CA PRO A 70 -17.32 1.89 -7.06
C PRO A 70 -16.64 1.50 -5.73
N LEU A 71 -16.27 0.22 -5.58
CA LEU A 71 -15.55 -0.29 -4.41
C LEU A 71 -14.22 0.45 -4.19
N MET A 72 -13.43 0.64 -5.25
CA MET A 72 -12.17 1.39 -5.14
C MET A 72 -12.37 2.86 -4.81
N MET A 73 -13.43 3.49 -5.32
CA MET A 73 -13.76 4.88 -4.99
C MET A 73 -14.18 5.02 -3.51
N ALA A 74 -15.00 4.09 -3.00
CA ALA A 74 -15.39 4.04 -1.61
C ALA A 74 -14.17 3.88 -0.68
N ILE A 75 -13.25 2.96 -0.99
CA ILE A 75 -12.02 2.75 -0.21
C ILE A 75 -11.11 3.99 -0.18
N ARG A 76 -11.10 4.78 -1.27
CA ARG A 76 -10.27 5.99 -1.36
C ARG A 76 -10.82 7.18 -0.58
N ASN A 77 -12.12 7.20 -0.32
CA ASN A 77 -12.80 8.30 0.34
C ASN A 77 -13.23 7.86 1.74
N ASP A 78 -12.64 8.45 2.77
CA ASP A 78 -12.84 8.02 4.16
C ASP A 78 -14.30 8.23 4.62
N GLU A 79 -15.01 9.19 4.00
CA GLU A 79 -16.45 9.44 4.24
C GLU A 79 -17.34 8.31 3.70
N LEU A 80 -16.84 7.48 2.78
CA LEU A 80 -17.59 6.42 2.11
C LEU A 80 -17.24 5.02 2.60
N HIS A 81 -16.55 4.88 3.74
CA HIS A 81 -16.24 3.57 4.33
C HIS A 81 -17.51 2.70 4.48
N LYS A 82 -18.65 3.31 4.84
CA LYS A 82 -19.94 2.61 4.98
C LYS A 82 -20.47 2.02 3.68
N ALA A 83 -20.05 2.52 2.52
CA ALA A 83 -20.43 1.95 1.23
C ALA A 83 -19.72 0.61 0.95
N VAL A 84 -18.59 0.33 1.60
CA VAL A 84 -17.77 -0.86 1.30
C VAL A 84 -18.56 -2.16 1.53
N PRO A 85 -19.18 -2.42 2.70
CA PRO A 85 -19.99 -3.63 2.91
C PRO A 85 -21.11 -3.77 1.87
N ILE A 86 -21.86 -2.70 1.61
CA ILE A 86 -22.96 -2.68 0.63
C ILE A 86 -22.45 -3.05 -0.77
N LEU A 87 -21.30 -2.51 -1.17
CA LEU A 87 -20.70 -2.79 -2.47
C LEU A 87 -20.27 -4.26 -2.59
N LEU A 88 -19.74 -4.84 -1.52
CA LEU A 88 -19.37 -6.25 -1.47
C LEU A 88 -20.60 -7.16 -1.58
N GLU A 89 -21.68 -6.85 -0.85
CA GLU A 89 -22.97 -7.56 -0.94
C GLU A 89 -23.57 -7.51 -2.36
N HIS A 90 -23.34 -6.42 -3.09
CA HIS A 90 -23.78 -6.26 -4.49
C HIS A 90 -22.83 -6.91 -5.52
N GLY A 91 -21.88 -7.74 -5.06
CA GLY A 91 -20.98 -8.50 -5.92
C GLY A 91 -19.90 -7.64 -6.57
N ALA A 92 -19.41 -6.60 -5.89
CA ALA A 92 -18.25 -5.86 -6.36
C ALA A 92 -17.04 -6.78 -6.55
N ASN A 93 -16.35 -6.64 -7.69
CA ASN A 93 -15.16 -7.43 -7.96
C ASN A 93 -13.98 -6.96 -7.08
N VAL A 94 -13.65 -7.75 -6.06
CA VAL A 94 -12.56 -7.50 -5.10
C VAL A 94 -11.16 -7.64 -5.71
N ASN A 95 -11.04 -8.27 -6.87
CA ASN A 95 -9.79 -8.42 -7.63
C ASN A 95 -9.73 -7.50 -8.86
N ALA A 96 -10.67 -6.57 -9.00
CA ALA A 96 -10.62 -5.61 -10.09
C ALA A 96 -9.29 -4.84 -10.07
N MET A 97 -8.77 -4.49 -11.23
CA MET A 97 -7.56 -3.70 -11.36
C MET A 97 -7.84 -2.45 -12.19
N THR A 98 -7.33 -1.31 -11.71
CA THR A 98 -7.26 -0.10 -12.52
C THR A 98 -6.25 -0.26 -13.66
N LYS A 99 -6.23 0.66 -14.64
CA LYS A 99 -5.16 0.70 -15.65
C LYS A 99 -3.75 0.85 -15.08
N SER A 100 -3.65 1.36 -13.86
CA SER A 100 -2.38 1.49 -13.12
C SER A 100 -2.09 0.24 -12.26
N GLY A 101 -2.93 -0.78 -12.29
CA GLY A 101 -2.76 -2.02 -11.53
C GLY A 101 -3.18 -1.95 -10.06
N PHE A 102 -3.88 -0.89 -9.63
CA PHE A 102 -4.40 -0.81 -8.26
C PHE A 102 -5.62 -1.72 -8.08
N SER A 103 -5.53 -2.62 -7.11
CA SER A 103 -6.64 -3.43 -6.61
C SER A 103 -7.33 -2.78 -5.40
N PRO A 104 -8.56 -3.18 -5.05
CA PRO A 104 -9.21 -2.78 -3.80
C PRO A 104 -8.32 -3.03 -2.56
N LEU A 105 -7.70 -4.21 -2.48
CA LEU A 105 -6.82 -4.57 -1.36
C LEU A 105 -5.58 -3.67 -1.29
N PHE A 106 -4.93 -3.39 -2.43
CA PHE A 106 -3.81 -2.44 -2.47
C PHE A 106 -4.21 -1.06 -1.94
N LEU A 107 -5.38 -0.55 -2.36
CA LEU A 107 -5.87 0.75 -1.92
C LEU A 107 -6.15 0.78 -0.41
N ALA A 108 -6.71 -0.30 0.14
CA ALA A 108 -6.99 -0.44 1.57
C ALA A 108 -5.69 -0.48 2.40
N CYS A 109 -4.69 -1.24 1.95
CA CYS A 109 -3.36 -1.28 2.58
C CYS A 109 -2.68 0.08 2.52
N ARG A 110 -2.69 0.76 1.36
CA ARG A 110 -2.09 2.09 1.20
C ARG A 110 -2.76 3.15 2.08
N LYS A 111 -4.05 2.98 2.37
CA LYS A 111 -4.81 3.82 3.30
C LYS A 111 -4.58 3.47 4.77
N ARG A 112 -3.83 2.39 5.06
CA ARG A 112 -3.61 1.86 6.42
C ARG A 112 -4.92 1.56 7.15
N ASN A 113 -5.97 1.20 6.40
CA ASN A 113 -7.31 0.98 6.95
C ASN A 113 -7.53 -0.50 7.22
N LEU A 114 -7.24 -0.92 8.46
CA LEU A 114 -7.38 -2.30 8.91
C LEU A 114 -8.81 -2.84 8.75
N GLU A 115 -9.83 -2.03 9.04
CA GLU A 115 -11.24 -2.44 8.95
C GLU A 115 -11.62 -2.85 7.53
N ILE A 116 -11.25 -2.05 6.52
CA ILE A 116 -11.51 -2.38 5.12
C ILE A 116 -10.71 -3.61 4.69
N VAL A 117 -9.45 -3.74 5.12
CA VAL A 117 -8.66 -4.96 4.83
C VAL A 117 -9.34 -6.18 5.45
N GLN A 118 -9.84 -6.09 6.68
CA GLN A 118 -10.59 -7.16 7.32
C GLN A 118 -11.87 -7.49 6.55
N LEU A 119 -12.65 -6.50 6.08
CA LEU A 119 -13.83 -6.77 5.25
C LEU A 119 -13.49 -7.53 3.96
N LEU A 120 -12.40 -7.12 3.27
CA LEU A 120 -11.97 -7.77 2.03
C LEU A 120 -11.39 -9.16 2.26
N CYS A 121 -10.57 -9.30 3.30
CA CYS A 121 -9.85 -10.54 3.57
C CYS A 121 -10.72 -11.53 4.30
N ASN A 122 -11.65 -11.12 5.18
CA ASN A 122 -12.29 -12.04 6.12
C ASN A 122 -13.47 -12.83 5.59
N ASP A 123 -14.16 -12.30 4.59
CA ASP A 123 -15.31 -12.94 3.99
C ASP A 123 -14.87 -14.07 3.04
N PRO A 124 -15.12 -15.35 3.37
CA PRO A 124 -14.70 -16.48 2.55
C PRO A 124 -15.48 -16.59 1.24
N THR A 125 -16.60 -15.87 1.09
CA THR A 125 -17.36 -15.82 -0.17
C THR A 125 -16.67 -14.94 -1.21
N LEU A 126 -15.85 -13.99 -0.76
CA LEU A 126 -15.01 -13.17 -1.61
C LEU A 126 -13.85 -14.04 -2.10
N LYS A 127 -13.80 -14.30 -3.41
CA LYS A 127 -12.68 -15.01 -4.06
C LYS A 127 -11.46 -14.10 -4.19
N LEU A 128 -11.02 -13.48 -3.10
CA LEU A 128 -9.88 -12.57 -3.07
C LEU A 128 -8.59 -13.34 -3.39
N ASP A 129 -7.81 -12.84 -4.36
CA ASP A 129 -6.48 -13.37 -4.63
C ASP A 129 -5.47 -12.77 -3.65
N ILE A 130 -5.18 -13.52 -2.58
CA ILE A 130 -4.20 -13.14 -1.55
C ILE A 130 -2.78 -13.62 -1.89
N THR A 131 -2.66 -14.57 -2.83
CA THR A 131 -1.40 -15.19 -3.25
C THR A 131 -0.77 -14.52 -4.47
N GLY A 132 -1.56 -13.73 -5.19
CA GLY A 132 -1.28 -13.28 -6.54
C GLY A 132 0.03 -12.52 -6.71
N GLN A 133 0.75 -12.85 -7.78
CA GLN A 133 1.79 -12.04 -8.38
C GLN A 133 1.14 -10.96 -9.27
N GLY A 134 0.27 -10.13 -8.70
CA GLY A 134 -0.52 -9.18 -9.49
C GLY A 134 0.35 -8.20 -10.28
N ASP A 135 0.14 -8.13 -11.60
CA ASP A 135 0.84 -7.21 -12.48
C ASP A 135 0.43 -5.75 -12.24
N VAL A 136 1.09 -5.09 -11.27
CA VAL A 136 0.94 -3.65 -11.04
C VAL A 136 1.81 -2.87 -12.03
N TYR A 137 1.20 -2.02 -12.86
CA TYR A 137 1.90 -1.34 -13.96
C TYR A 137 2.34 0.11 -13.65
N TYR A 138 2.33 0.59 -12.39
CA TYR A 138 3.01 1.86 -12.08
C TYR A 138 3.70 1.88 -10.70
N PHE A 139 4.97 2.31 -10.74
CA PHE A 139 6.16 2.04 -9.90
C PHE A 139 7.08 0.87 -10.32
N TYR A 140 6.78 0.10 -11.38
CA TYR A 140 7.63 -0.98 -11.93
C TYR A 140 7.72 -2.28 -11.10
N PHE A 141 7.03 -2.41 -9.97
CA PHE A 141 7.11 -3.61 -9.12
C PHE A 141 5.83 -4.43 -9.21
N HIS A 142 5.93 -5.66 -9.70
CA HIS A 142 4.85 -6.63 -9.66
C HIS A 142 4.76 -7.18 -8.25
N SER A 143 4.07 -6.46 -7.39
CA SER A 143 4.07 -6.70 -5.95
C SER A 143 2.85 -7.54 -5.58
N ALA A 144 3.08 -8.61 -4.82
CA ALA A 144 2.03 -9.43 -4.23
C ALA A 144 1.39 -8.75 -3.00
N PRO A 145 0.21 -9.20 -2.52
CA PRO A 145 -0.46 -8.63 -1.35
C PRO A 145 0.41 -8.43 -0.10
N ILE A 146 1.35 -9.34 0.16
CA ILE A 146 2.30 -9.20 1.29
C ILE A 146 3.19 -7.94 1.17
N HIS A 147 3.58 -7.56 -0.04
CA HIS A 147 4.36 -6.34 -0.28
C HIS A 147 3.54 -5.10 0.03
N TRP A 148 2.25 -5.09 -0.33
CA TRP A 148 1.35 -3.96 -0.07
C TRP A 148 1.06 -3.82 1.42
N ALA A 149 0.86 -4.93 2.13
CA ALA A 149 0.73 -4.94 3.58
C ALA A 149 2.01 -4.44 4.27
N ALA A 150 3.17 -4.93 3.86
CA ALA A 150 4.44 -4.49 4.42
C ALA A 150 4.68 -3.00 4.20
N PHE A 151 4.38 -2.48 3.01
CA PHE A 151 4.43 -1.04 2.70
C PHE A 151 3.48 -0.21 3.57
N SER A 152 2.37 -0.77 4.04
CA SER A 152 1.44 -0.04 4.91
C SER A 152 1.99 0.21 6.32
N CYS A 153 3.00 -0.55 6.75
CA CYS A 153 3.49 -0.58 8.13
C CYS A 153 2.32 -0.56 9.14
N VAL A 154 1.42 -1.53 8.99
CA VAL A 154 0.37 -1.85 9.97
C VAL A 154 0.55 -3.33 10.30
N PRO A 155 1.17 -3.67 11.46
CA PRO A 155 1.50 -5.04 11.82
C PRO A 155 0.32 -6.01 11.72
N GLU A 156 -0.88 -5.55 12.08
CA GLU A 156 -2.11 -6.31 12.05
C GLU A 156 -2.56 -6.66 10.63
N ILE A 157 -2.35 -5.74 9.66
CA ILE A 157 -2.62 -6.01 8.24
C ILE A 157 -1.63 -7.06 7.73
N VAL A 158 -0.34 -6.94 8.09
CA VAL A 158 0.70 -7.89 7.68
C VAL A 158 0.38 -9.28 8.22
N GLN A 159 0.09 -9.38 9.51
CA GLN A 159 -0.26 -10.66 10.14
C GLN A 159 -1.52 -11.26 9.49
N LEU A 160 -2.57 -10.45 9.28
CA LEU A 160 -3.80 -10.92 8.63
C LEU A 160 -3.54 -11.49 7.23
N ILE A 161 -2.76 -10.79 6.40
CA ILE A 161 -2.44 -11.24 5.05
C ILE A 161 -1.64 -12.55 5.07
N ILE A 162 -0.71 -12.71 6.02
CA ILE A 162 0.03 -13.97 6.24
C ILE A 162 -0.94 -15.09 6.65
N ASP A 163 -1.82 -14.83 7.62
CA ASP A 163 -2.81 -15.81 8.11
C ASP A 163 -3.79 -16.26 7.02
N ARG A 164 -4.06 -15.40 6.04
CA ARG A 164 -4.85 -15.72 4.85
C ARG A 164 -4.09 -16.50 3.78
N GLY A 165 -2.82 -16.81 3.99
CA GLY A 165 -2.02 -17.67 3.11
C GLY A 165 -1.21 -16.91 2.06
N ALA A 166 -0.93 -15.62 2.26
CA ALA A 166 0.00 -14.92 1.39
C ALA A 166 1.39 -15.56 1.46
N LEU A 167 2.03 -15.70 0.30
CA LEU A 167 3.40 -16.18 0.22
C LEU A 167 4.36 -15.12 0.77
N VAL A 168 4.82 -15.28 2.00
CA VAL A 168 5.68 -14.29 2.67
C VAL A 168 6.98 -14.07 1.90
N THR A 169 7.55 -15.13 1.34
CA THR A 169 8.80 -15.12 0.57
C THR A 169 8.61 -14.66 -0.88
N ALA A 170 7.44 -14.13 -1.24
CA ALA A 170 7.19 -13.64 -2.59
C ALA A 170 8.20 -12.54 -2.95
N LYS A 171 8.69 -12.59 -4.19
CA LYS A 171 9.54 -11.57 -4.77
C LYS A 171 8.78 -10.81 -5.85
N ASN A 172 8.89 -9.48 -5.85
CA ASN A 172 8.36 -8.66 -6.93
C ASN A 172 9.23 -8.79 -8.20
N LYS A 173 8.84 -8.15 -9.32
CA LYS A 173 9.63 -8.18 -10.58
C LYS A 173 11.06 -7.65 -10.46
N MET A 174 11.40 -6.92 -9.40
CA MET A 174 12.76 -6.47 -9.11
C MET A 174 13.52 -7.41 -8.18
N GLY A 175 12.94 -8.54 -7.78
CA GLY A 175 13.52 -9.50 -6.84
C GLY A 175 13.37 -9.10 -5.37
N GLU A 176 12.62 -8.03 -5.07
CA GLU A 176 12.49 -7.52 -3.72
C GLU A 176 11.39 -8.24 -2.95
N THR A 177 11.55 -8.34 -1.64
CA THR A 177 10.59 -8.97 -0.72
C THR A 177 9.80 -7.93 0.06
N ALA A 178 8.89 -8.41 0.91
CA ALA A 178 8.11 -7.58 1.83
C ALA A 178 8.99 -6.71 2.75
N ILE A 179 10.18 -7.17 3.16
CA ILE A 179 11.10 -6.36 4.00
C ILE A 179 11.55 -5.11 3.24
N SER A 180 11.90 -5.24 1.95
CA SER A 180 12.26 -4.10 1.10
C SER A 180 11.14 -3.07 1.02
N GLU A 181 9.89 -3.52 0.92
CA GLU A 181 8.72 -2.65 0.80
C GLU A 181 8.37 -1.99 2.14
N ALA A 182 8.52 -2.69 3.28
CA ALA A 182 8.41 -2.08 4.60
C ALA A 182 9.44 -0.97 4.78
N LEU A 183 10.71 -1.20 4.41
CA LEU A 183 11.75 -0.18 4.49
C LEU A 183 11.55 0.98 3.50
N ARG A 184 10.73 0.83 2.45
CA ARG A 184 10.32 1.94 1.57
C ARG A 184 9.32 2.88 2.21
N PHE A 185 8.58 2.43 3.23
CA PHE A 185 7.65 3.30 3.94
C PHE A 185 8.40 4.53 4.48
N ALA A 186 7.92 5.71 4.09
CA ALA A 186 8.59 6.95 4.39
C ALA A 186 8.22 7.40 5.81
N ILE A 187 9.14 7.22 6.75
CA ILE A 187 9.07 7.88 8.05
C ILE A 187 9.53 9.32 7.83
N HIS A 188 8.60 10.27 7.71
CA HIS A 188 8.96 11.66 7.44
C HIS A 188 9.51 12.34 8.71
N SER A 189 10.72 12.92 8.63
CA SER A 189 11.37 13.69 9.71
C SER A 189 10.56 14.86 10.25
N LYS A 190 9.64 15.39 9.45
CA LYS A 190 8.77 16.52 9.81
C LYS A 190 7.41 16.10 10.39
N SER A 191 7.18 14.81 10.61
CA SER A 191 5.95 14.34 11.26
C SER A 191 5.93 14.80 12.72
N GLU A 192 4.72 14.96 13.28
CA GLU A 192 4.55 15.16 14.72
C GLU A 192 5.29 14.05 15.50
N PRO A 193 5.96 14.36 16.63
CA PRO A 193 6.79 13.40 17.36
C PRO A 193 6.07 12.08 17.66
N ASP A 194 4.84 12.14 18.16
CA ASP A 194 4.03 10.96 18.51
C ASP A 194 3.71 10.10 17.28
N LYS A 195 3.43 10.75 16.14
CA LYS A 195 3.18 10.06 14.88
C LYS A 195 4.45 9.38 14.36
N ARG A 196 5.59 10.08 14.40
CA ARG A 196 6.88 9.50 14.00
C ARG A 196 7.21 8.28 14.86
N GLU A 197 7.03 8.40 16.17
CA GLU A 197 7.30 7.31 17.10
C GLU A 197 6.40 6.10 16.84
N LYS A 198 5.11 6.33 16.61
CA LYS A 198 4.17 5.27 16.20
C LYS A 198 4.59 4.61 14.89
N ASP A 199 4.96 5.38 13.87
CA ASP A 199 5.37 4.85 12.57
C ASP A 199 6.65 4.00 12.68
N ILE A 200 7.58 4.37 13.56
CA ILE A 200 8.79 3.59 13.84
C ILE A 200 8.45 2.29 14.56
N PHE A 201 7.58 2.36 15.58
CA PHE A 201 7.10 1.18 16.30
C PHE A 201 6.39 0.20 15.33
N ASP A 202 5.46 0.69 14.54
CA ASP A 202 4.70 -0.11 13.57
C ASP A 202 5.62 -0.75 12.51
N MET A 203 6.64 -0.02 12.04
CA MET A 203 7.64 -0.57 11.13
C MET A 203 8.47 -1.68 11.79
N LEU A 204 8.94 -1.47 13.02
CA LEU A 204 9.69 -2.48 13.77
C LEU A 204 8.88 -3.75 13.99
N GLU A 205 7.62 -3.63 14.40
CA GLU A 205 6.73 -4.78 14.56
C GLU A 205 6.45 -5.48 13.23
N THR A 206 6.27 -4.71 12.15
CA THR A 206 6.15 -5.27 10.79
C THR A 206 7.40 -6.08 10.41
N LEU A 207 8.60 -5.54 10.61
CA LEU A 207 9.85 -6.23 10.31
C LEU A 207 10.03 -7.49 11.17
N LYS A 208 9.69 -7.43 12.46
CA LYS A 208 9.70 -8.58 13.37
C LYS A 208 8.79 -9.69 12.87
N ILE A 209 7.56 -9.38 12.46
CA ILE A 209 6.61 -10.35 11.90
C ILE A 209 7.21 -11.00 10.66
N LEU A 210 7.76 -10.22 9.73
CA LEU A 210 8.33 -10.74 8.48
C LEU A 210 9.53 -11.66 8.73
N VAL A 211 10.47 -11.26 9.59
CA VAL A 211 11.65 -12.06 9.95
C VAL A 211 11.24 -13.34 10.70
N LYS A 212 10.29 -13.25 11.64
CA LYS A 212 9.72 -14.42 12.34
C LYS A 212 9.10 -15.43 11.38
N ASN A 213 8.56 -14.96 10.25
CA ASN A 213 8.01 -15.79 9.18
C ASN A 213 9.05 -16.19 8.10
N GLY A 214 10.36 -16.10 8.43
CA GLY A 214 11.44 -16.69 7.64
C GLY A 214 12.05 -15.79 6.57
N LEU A 215 11.74 -14.49 6.54
CA LEU A 215 12.38 -13.56 5.60
C LEU A 215 13.75 -13.11 6.10
N SER A 216 14.71 -13.07 5.19
CA SER A 216 16.04 -12.54 5.46
C SER A 216 16.05 -11.02 5.29
N VAL A 217 16.74 -10.31 6.18
CA VAL A 217 17.00 -8.87 6.00
C VAL A 217 17.97 -8.57 4.84
N ASN A 218 18.60 -9.61 4.28
CA ASN A 218 19.61 -9.51 3.22
C ASN A 218 19.09 -9.77 1.81
N ASP A 219 17.77 -9.69 1.60
CA ASP A 219 17.19 -9.91 0.28
C ASP A 219 17.75 -8.92 -0.75
N GLN A 220 18.25 -9.48 -1.86
CA GLN A 220 18.86 -8.75 -2.98
C GLN A 220 17.91 -8.60 -4.15
N ARG A 221 18.03 -7.47 -4.87
CA ARG A 221 17.42 -7.30 -6.19
C ARG A 221 17.97 -8.28 -7.24
N ASN A 222 17.10 -8.71 -8.14
CA ASN A 222 17.43 -9.55 -9.30
C ASN A 222 17.58 -8.70 -10.58
N GLN A 223 18.46 -7.71 -10.59
CA GLN A 223 18.84 -7.03 -11.84
C GLN A 223 20.30 -7.32 -12.18
N GLN A 224 20.58 -7.50 -13.48
CA GLN A 224 21.93 -7.85 -13.97
C GLN A 224 23.03 -6.90 -13.47
N ASN A 225 22.69 -5.66 -13.12
CA ASN A 225 23.63 -4.61 -12.67
C ASN A 225 23.29 -3.96 -11.31
N ASP A 226 22.19 -4.35 -10.64
CA ASP A 226 21.80 -3.77 -9.34
C ASP A 226 21.51 -4.90 -8.35
N LYS A 227 22.48 -5.12 -7.44
CA LYS A 227 22.42 -6.11 -6.36
C LYS A 227 22.09 -5.45 -5.01
N SER A 228 21.40 -4.31 -5.02
CA SER A 228 21.11 -3.60 -3.78
C SER A 228 20.19 -4.39 -2.86
N THR A 229 20.46 -4.29 -1.55
CA THR A 229 19.63 -4.89 -0.50
C THR A 229 18.55 -3.91 -0.03
N ALA A 230 17.53 -4.43 0.65
CA ALA A 230 16.46 -3.66 1.30
C ALA A 230 17.00 -2.46 2.12
N ILE A 231 18.09 -2.69 2.84
CA ILE A 231 18.72 -1.75 3.76
C ILE A 231 19.51 -0.67 3.02
N GLN A 232 20.10 -0.98 1.86
CA GLN A 232 20.76 0.05 1.05
C GLN A 232 19.77 1.13 0.62
N ASN A 233 18.58 0.73 0.14
CA ASN A 233 17.51 1.68 -0.22
C ASN A 233 16.97 2.47 0.97
N TYR A 234 17.10 1.93 2.19
CA TYR A 234 16.77 2.65 3.42
C TYR A 234 17.81 3.72 3.73
N LEU A 235 19.10 3.36 3.64
CA LEU A 235 20.22 4.26 3.90
C LEU A 235 20.34 5.42 2.89
N THR A 236 19.81 5.29 1.68
CA THR A 236 19.77 6.40 0.70
C THR A 236 18.77 7.51 1.05
N ARG A 237 18.02 7.40 2.15
CA ARG A 237 17.01 8.38 2.59
C ARG A 237 17.31 8.87 4.01
N PRO A 238 18.32 9.75 4.19
CA PRO A 238 18.81 10.18 5.50
C PRO A 238 17.71 10.61 6.49
N ASP A 239 16.69 11.33 6.00
CA ASP A 239 15.59 11.86 6.81
C ASP A 239 14.66 10.78 7.42
N SER A 240 14.68 9.56 6.86
CA SER A 240 13.85 8.44 7.27
C SER A 240 14.61 7.40 8.10
N ILE A 241 15.91 7.59 8.31
CA ILE A 241 16.74 6.64 9.08
C ILE A 241 16.45 6.80 10.57
N ASP A 242 16.26 5.66 11.25
CA ASP A 242 16.14 5.56 12.70
C ASP A 242 17.09 4.48 13.21
N ILE A 243 17.80 4.80 14.30
CA ILE A 243 18.81 3.93 14.92
C ILE A 243 18.19 2.59 15.32
N ARG A 244 16.94 2.56 15.80
CA ARG A 244 16.31 1.33 16.29
C ARG A 244 16.00 0.36 15.15
N ILE A 245 15.62 0.89 13.98
CA ILE A 245 15.42 0.08 12.78
C ILE A 245 16.77 -0.47 12.32
N LEU A 246 17.82 0.35 12.29
CA LEU A 246 19.17 -0.12 11.96
C LEU A 246 19.68 -1.19 12.94
N ASP A 247 19.51 -0.98 14.24
CA ASP A 247 19.92 -1.94 15.27
C ASP A 247 19.20 -3.28 15.10
N PHE A 248 17.89 -3.25 14.81
CA PHE A 248 17.12 -4.44 14.48
C PHE A 248 17.70 -5.17 13.27
N LEU A 249 18.01 -4.44 12.20
CA LEU A 249 18.56 -5.04 10.97
C LEU A 249 19.95 -5.66 11.21
N PHE A 250 20.85 -4.96 11.92
CA PHE A 250 22.16 -5.51 12.31
C PHE A 250 22.02 -6.76 13.19
N SER A 251 21.12 -6.74 14.16
CA SER A 251 20.89 -7.86 15.07
C SER A 251 20.31 -9.09 14.36
N ASN A 252 19.68 -8.90 13.20
CA ASN A 252 19.16 -9.99 12.37
C ASN A 252 20.12 -10.36 11.22
N GLY A 253 21.41 -10.06 11.38
CA GLY A 253 22.46 -10.53 10.48
C GLY A 253 22.56 -9.77 9.17
N PHE A 254 22.24 -8.48 9.17
CA PHE A 254 22.44 -7.63 7.98
C PHE A 254 23.88 -7.72 7.45
N ASP A 255 24.01 -8.05 6.17
CA ASP A 255 25.27 -8.04 5.44
C ASP A 255 25.62 -6.62 5.01
N TYR A 256 26.40 -5.98 5.88
CA TYR A 256 26.96 -4.64 5.71
C TYR A 256 28.13 -4.57 4.72
N ASN A 257 28.58 -5.69 4.15
CA ASN A 257 29.64 -5.71 3.12
C ASN A 257 29.10 -5.44 1.71
N ILE A 258 27.77 -5.46 1.54
CA ILE A 258 27.14 -5.19 0.25
C ILE A 258 26.85 -3.69 0.21
N VAL A 259 27.69 -2.93 -0.48
CA VAL A 259 27.39 -1.54 -0.89
C VAL A 259 27.68 -1.41 -2.37
N VAL A 260 26.65 -1.13 -3.17
CA VAL A 260 26.82 -0.80 -4.59
C VAL A 260 26.63 0.69 -4.78
N SER A 261 27.71 1.30 -5.27
CA SER A 261 27.81 2.62 -5.85
C SER A 261 26.75 2.87 -6.93
N THR A 262 26.01 3.98 -6.84
CA THR A 262 25.21 4.54 -7.95
C THR A 262 26.04 5.35 -8.95
N ARG A 263 27.38 5.26 -8.89
CA ARG A 263 28.32 5.89 -9.82
C ARG A 263 29.10 4.84 -10.64
N PRO A 264 29.57 5.20 -11.85
CA PRO A 264 30.37 4.30 -12.67
C PRO A 264 31.61 3.82 -11.90
N ALA A 265 32.12 2.66 -12.28
CA ALA A 265 33.06 1.76 -11.59
C ALA A 265 34.46 2.32 -11.19
N GLU A 266 34.64 3.62 -10.99
CA GLU A 266 35.96 4.24 -10.78
C GLU A 266 36.10 5.00 -9.44
N ALA A 267 35.11 4.95 -8.56
CA ALA A 267 35.23 5.45 -7.20
C ALA A 267 34.84 4.36 -6.19
N VAL A 268 35.78 3.46 -5.94
CA VAL A 268 35.75 2.44 -4.89
C VAL A 268 35.64 3.14 -3.53
N GLY A 269 34.39 3.22 -3.05
CA GLY A 269 34.00 3.54 -1.67
C GLY A 269 33.06 2.44 -1.22
N ASP A 270 33.56 1.21 -1.21
CA ASP A 270 32.82 -0.06 -1.16
C ASP A 270 32.21 -0.40 0.22
N ARG A 271 31.90 0.57 1.07
CA ARG A 271 31.59 0.31 2.49
C ARG A 271 30.54 1.26 3.05
N ILE A 272 29.62 0.73 3.86
CA ILE A 272 28.62 1.53 4.61
C ILE A 272 29.30 2.62 5.47
N TRP A 273 30.57 2.40 5.81
CA TRP A 273 31.50 3.32 6.46
C TRP A 273 31.68 4.67 5.74
N ASP A 274 31.56 4.69 4.42
CA ASP A 274 31.83 5.87 3.60
C ASP A 274 30.54 6.64 3.24
N MET A 275 29.39 6.21 3.76
CA MET A 275 28.11 6.87 3.50
C MET A 275 28.02 8.21 4.24
N ARG A 276 27.56 9.24 3.53
CA ARG A 276 27.20 10.53 4.13
C ARG A 276 25.87 10.39 4.87
N LEU A 277 25.95 9.99 6.14
CA LEU A 277 24.82 9.86 7.06
C LEU A 277 24.81 11.04 8.05
N PRO A 278 23.67 11.36 8.68
CA PRO A 278 23.63 12.26 9.84
C PRO A 278 24.59 11.77 10.93
N THR A 279 25.22 12.68 11.67
CA THR A 279 26.34 12.37 12.58
C THR A 279 26.00 11.28 13.60
N ASP A 280 24.83 11.35 14.22
CA ASP A 280 24.33 10.38 15.19
C ASP A 280 24.15 8.97 14.58
N ILE A 281 23.58 8.90 13.38
CA ILE A 281 23.42 7.65 12.62
C ILE A 281 24.78 7.09 12.21
N HIS A 282 25.66 7.96 11.70
CA HIS A 282 27.00 7.60 11.27
C HIS A 282 27.80 7.00 12.43
N ASP A 283 27.83 7.65 13.58
CA ASP A 283 28.56 7.20 14.77
C ASP A 283 27.99 5.87 15.30
N PHE A 284 26.67 5.72 15.29
CA PHE A 284 26.02 4.45 15.64
C PHE A 284 26.45 3.32 14.71
N VAL A 285 26.37 3.54 13.39
CA VAL A 285 26.75 2.57 12.37
C VAL A 285 28.22 2.18 12.51
N GLN A 286 29.12 3.14 12.66
CA GLN A 286 30.55 2.88 12.87
C GLN A 286 30.79 2.02 14.11
N LYS A 287 30.18 2.38 15.25
CA LYS A 287 30.30 1.62 16.49
C LYS A 287 29.83 0.18 16.32
N LYS A 288 28.66 -0.03 15.70
CA LYS A 288 28.11 -1.37 15.46
C LYS A 288 28.99 -2.22 14.56
N LEU A 289 29.58 -1.62 13.53
CA LEU A 289 30.47 -2.34 12.63
C LEU A 289 31.76 -2.78 13.35
N LEU A 290 32.31 -1.94 14.25
CA LEU A 290 33.43 -2.32 15.11
C LEU A 290 33.06 -3.47 16.06
N GLU A 291 31.88 -3.41 16.69
CA GLU A 291 31.36 -4.49 17.56
C GLU A 291 31.25 -5.83 16.82
N LEU A 292 30.86 -5.79 15.55
CA LEU A 292 30.78 -6.95 14.66
C LEU A 292 32.16 -7.39 14.11
N GLY A 293 33.26 -6.82 14.62
CA GLY A 293 34.62 -7.20 14.28
C GLY A 293 35.13 -6.61 12.96
N TYR A 294 34.41 -5.65 12.38
CA TYR A 294 34.85 -5.01 11.15
C TYR A 294 35.98 -4.01 11.42
N LYS A 295 36.98 -4.02 10.54
CA LYS A 295 38.07 -3.05 10.57
C LYS A 295 37.93 -2.11 9.36
N PRO A 296 37.87 -0.78 9.56
CA PRO A 296 37.90 0.15 8.45
C PRO A 296 39.17 -0.12 7.62
N LYS A 297 39.02 -0.17 6.29
CA LYS A 297 40.18 -0.26 5.40
C LYS A 297 40.82 1.12 5.50
N MET A 298 41.89 1.22 6.28
CA MET A 298 42.74 2.40 6.31
C MET A 298 43.15 2.67 4.85
N LYS A 299 42.81 3.85 4.34
CA LYS A 299 43.37 4.35 3.08
C LYS A 299 44.85 4.63 3.27
#